data_AF-A0A9D6IV74-F1
#
_entry.id   AF-A0A9D6IV74-F1
#
_cell.length_a   1.000
_cell.length_b   1.000
_cell.length_c   1.000
_cell.angle_alpha   90.00
_cell.angle_beta   90.00
_cell.angle_gamma   90.00
#
_symmetry.space_group_name_H-M   'P 1'
#
loop_
_entity.id
_entity.type
_entity.pdbx_description
1 polymer ?
#
loop_
_entity_poly.entity_id
_entity_poly.type
_entity_poly.pdbx_seq_one_letter_code
_entity_poly.pdbx_strand_id
1 'polypeptide(L)'
;MGWLPCGEEVILPPRNDYAWPCDKSRTYDRPHPADCARCAAKSLTFTALRFVEAAPDDGKAPVSVRSRGGIVTFVSRCKNDTIWRAEGAEHGDFTLTATLKITAGPSNVGNGVLFRFKEGRFFSLQLANTGHCALWAWDGKKYDSLKLAPDQTEAWLICPAIKRNAANTVTVRARGEEIRVSINGVEIGGARSSLSASGAVGLHVFGGCTVEYSDVKIARLGE
;
A
#
# COMPACT_ATOMS: atom_id res chain seq x y z
N MET A 1 -22.58 5.00 37.98
CA MET A 1 -21.55 4.67 36.96
C MET A 1 -21.98 5.30 35.66
N GLY A 2 -21.42 6.47 35.34
CA GLY A 2 -21.77 7.23 34.14
C GLY A 2 -20.84 6.87 32.98
N TRP A 3 -21.42 6.67 31.80
CA TRP A 3 -20.68 6.54 30.55
C TRP A 3 -20.15 7.91 30.15
N LEU A 4 -18.85 8.00 29.83
CA LEU A 4 -18.27 9.19 29.21
C LEU A 4 -18.71 9.24 27.73
N PRO A 5 -19.10 10.42 27.20
CA PRO A 5 -19.33 10.57 25.78
C PRO A 5 -17.99 10.51 25.03
N CYS A 6 -17.96 9.78 23.91
CA CYS A 6 -16.88 9.87 22.93
C CYS A 6 -16.84 11.30 22.39
N GLY A 7 -15.77 12.02 22.69
CA GLY A 7 -15.52 13.35 22.14
C GLY A 7 -15.32 13.31 20.62
N GLU A 8 -15.89 14.30 19.94
CA GLU A 8 -15.47 14.73 18.62
C GLU A 8 -14.02 15.24 18.67
N GLU A 9 -13.21 14.86 17.68
CA GLU A 9 -12.20 15.78 17.16
C GLU A 9 -11.93 15.48 15.69
N VAL A 10 -12.39 16.40 14.83
CA VAL A 10 -12.00 16.55 13.44
C VAL A 10 -11.10 17.78 13.38
N ILE A 11 -9.81 17.64 13.07
CA ILE A 11 -8.99 18.73 12.50
C ILE A 11 -7.96 18.16 11.49
N LEU A 12 -8.27 18.35 10.20
CA LEU A 12 -7.29 18.78 9.18
C LEU A 12 -7.22 20.33 9.25
N PRO A 13 -6.15 21.06 8.85
CA PRO A 13 -4.92 20.64 8.15
C PRO A 13 -3.61 21.20 8.80
N PRO A 14 -2.45 21.00 8.16
CA PRO A 14 -1.60 22.17 7.90
C PRO A 14 -1.60 22.49 6.41
N ARG A 15 -2.00 23.73 6.08
CA ARG A 15 -1.53 24.38 4.85
C ARG A 15 -0.01 24.47 4.93
N ASN A 16 0.67 24.08 3.85
CA ASN A 16 1.89 24.76 3.46
C ASN A 16 1.67 25.24 2.02
N ASP A 17 1.83 26.54 1.86
CA ASP A 17 1.66 27.30 0.64
C ASP A 17 2.68 26.86 -0.41
N TYR A 18 2.18 26.56 -1.62
CA TYR A 18 2.88 26.90 -2.85
C TYR A 18 1.99 27.89 -3.59
N ALA A 19 2.00 29.14 -3.13
CA ALA A 19 1.82 30.26 -4.03
C ALA A 19 3.14 30.45 -4.79
N TRP A 20 3.14 30.18 -6.08
CA TRP A 20 4.09 30.82 -6.99
C TRP A 20 3.51 32.18 -7.36
N PRO A 21 4.08 33.31 -6.90
CA PRO A 21 3.89 34.57 -7.60
C PRO A 21 4.82 34.55 -8.83
N CYS A 22 4.24 34.36 -10.01
CA CYS A 22 4.88 34.90 -11.21
C CYS A 22 4.72 36.43 -11.14
N ASP A 23 5.70 37.08 -10.50
CA ASP A 23 5.92 38.52 -10.62
C ASP A 23 6.23 38.85 -12.08
N LYS A 24 5.43 39.75 -12.64
CA LYS A 24 5.67 40.40 -13.92
C LYS A 24 6.57 41.61 -13.68
N SER A 25 7.88 41.43 -13.58
CA SER A 25 8.83 42.41 -14.12
C SER A 25 10.29 41.97 -14.00
N ARG A 26 11.03 42.25 -15.07
CA ARG A 26 12.49 42.28 -15.23
C ARG A 26 13.17 41.04 -15.83
N THR A 27 13.82 41.38 -16.94
CA THR A 27 14.74 40.69 -17.84
C THR A 27 16.05 40.33 -17.16
N TYR A 28 16.55 39.11 -17.38
CA TYR A 28 17.98 38.79 -17.54
C TYR A 28 18.14 37.43 -18.25
N ASP A 29 19.25 37.28 -18.95
CA ASP A 29 19.53 36.33 -20.03
C ASP A 29 19.41 34.82 -19.71
N ARG A 30 18.97 34.06 -20.72
CA ARG A 30 18.76 32.60 -20.69
C ARG A 30 20.08 31.81 -20.78
N PRO A 31 20.23 30.69 -20.07
CA PRO A 31 20.98 29.54 -20.54
C PRO A 31 20.11 28.62 -21.42
N HIS A 32 20.78 27.91 -22.32
CA HIS A 32 20.25 27.10 -23.42
C HIS A 32 19.45 25.86 -22.96
N PRO A 33 18.39 25.40 -23.67
CA PRO A 33 17.48 24.34 -23.20
C PRO A 33 18.01 22.89 -23.24
N ALA A 34 19.33 22.66 -23.39
CA ALA A 34 19.86 21.34 -23.73
C ALA A 34 20.30 20.46 -22.54
N ASP A 35 20.36 20.97 -21.30
CA ASP A 35 21.07 20.30 -20.20
C ASP A 35 20.21 19.72 -19.05
N CYS A 36 18.87 19.69 -19.18
CA CYS A 36 17.99 19.15 -18.11
C CYS A 36 17.43 17.74 -18.36
N ALA A 37 18.00 16.97 -19.29
CA ALA A 37 17.53 15.61 -19.61
C ALA A 37 18.63 14.56 -19.38
N ARG A 38 19.02 14.30 -18.13
CA ARG A 38 19.77 13.09 -17.76
C ARG A 38 19.29 12.50 -16.43
N CYS A 39 18.59 11.37 -16.56
CA CYS A 39 18.39 10.26 -15.62
C CYS A 39 18.56 10.56 -14.12
N ALA A 40 17.45 10.95 -13.48
CA ALA A 40 17.21 10.61 -12.07
C ALA A 40 16.02 9.66 -12.06
N ALA A 41 16.25 8.39 -11.70
CA ALA A 41 15.18 7.48 -11.32
C ALA A 41 14.41 8.16 -10.18
N LYS A 42 13.26 8.76 -10.49
CA LYS A 42 12.43 9.48 -9.51
C LYS A 42 11.84 8.44 -8.56
N SER A 43 12.54 8.16 -7.47
CA SER A 43 11.95 7.46 -6.34
C SER A 43 10.91 8.40 -5.71
N LEU A 44 9.63 8.12 -5.94
CA LEU A 44 8.54 8.81 -5.28
C LEU A 44 8.56 8.40 -3.80
N THR A 45 8.99 9.31 -2.94
CA THR A 45 8.97 9.11 -1.48
C THR A 45 7.57 9.47 -0.97
N PHE A 46 6.99 8.59 -0.16
CA PHE A 46 5.54 8.49 0.16
C PHE A 46 4.93 9.64 0.98
N THR A 47 5.66 10.72 1.24
CA THR A 47 5.23 11.81 2.13
C THR A 47 4.01 12.60 1.61
N ALA A 48 3.56 12.36 0.36
CA ALA A 48 2.44 13.09 -0.26
C ALA A 48 1.21 12.24 -0.60
N LEU A 49 1.15 10.95 -0.23
CA LEU A 49 -0.02 10.14 -0.56
C LEU A 49 -1.20 10.45 0.35
N ARG A 50 -2.30 10.86 -0.27
CA ARG A 50 -3.61 10.86 0.37
C ARG A 50 -4.19 9.46 0.24
N PHE A 51 -4.59 8.88 1.37
CA PHE A 51 -5.26 7.60 1.39
C PHE A 51 -6.76 7.82 1.42
N VAL A 52 -7.47 7.22 0.45
CA VAL A 52 -8.93 7.20 0.43
C VAL A 52 -9.37 5.78 0.74
N GLU A 53 -10.36 5.65 1.61
CA GLU A 53 -11.04 4.38 1.89
C GLU A 53 -11.69 3.86 0.60
N ALA A 54 -11.44 2.59 0.27
CA ALA A 54 -11.72 2.08 -1.08
C ALA A 54 -12.95 1.15 -1.20
N ALA A 55 -13.59 0.73 -0.11
CA ALA A 55 -14.80 -0.13 -0.15
C ALA A 55 -15.49 -0.21 1.24
N PRO A 56 -16.77 -0.65 1.31
CA PRO A 56 -17.74 -0.18 2.30
C PRO A 56 -17.64 -0.95 3.61
N ASP A 57 -17.48 -0.24 4.72
CA ASP A 57 -17.93 -0.76 6.01
C ASP A 57 -19.40 -0.37 6.24
N ASP A 58 -20.05 -1.19 7.04
CA ASP A 58 -21.43 -1.14 7.54
C ASP A 58 -21.78 0.11 8.39
N GLY A 59 -21.12 1.24 8.14
CA GLY A 59 -21.30 2.50 8.86
C GLY A 59 -20.53 2.59 10.19
N LYS A 60 -19.61 1.65 10.50
CA LYS A 60 -18.83 1.68 11.75
C LYS A 60 -17.35 1.98 11.53
N ALA A 61 -17.01 3.27 11.47
CA ALA A 61 -15.62 3.69 11.66
C ALA A 61 -15.18 3.30 13.11
N PRO A 62 -13.91 2.90 13.33
CA PRO A 62 -12.86 3.91 13.28
C PRO A 62 -11.54 3.33 12.79
N VAL A 63 -11.26 3.59 11.53
CA VAL A 63 -9.87 3.58 11.09
C VAL A 63 -9.30 4.95 11.43
N SER A 64 -8.30 4.98 12.30
CA SER A 64 -7.44 6.16 12.39
C SER A 64 -6.17 5.92 11.60
N VAL A 65 -5.85 6.85 10.70
CA VAL A 65 -4.56 6.90 10.02
C VAL A 65 -3.75 8.02 10.65
N ARG A 66 -2.52 7.72 11.07
CA ARG A 66 -1.58 8.72 11.59
C ARG A 66 -0.28 8.63 10.80
N SER A 67 0.32 9.77 10.47
CA SER A 67 1.64 9.81 9.87
C SER A 67 2.61 10.58 10.76
N ARG A 68 3.74 9.97 11.11
CA ARG A 68 4.81 10.62 11.88
C ARG A 68 6.16 10.06 11.45
N GLY A 69 7.08 10.94 11.03
CA GLY A 69 8.44 10.53 10.70
C GLY A 69 8.54 9.52 9.54
N GLY A 70 7.65 9.59 8.56
CA GLY A 70 7.62 8.64 7.44
C GLY A 70 6.98 7.28 7.75
N ILE A 71 6.47 7.09 8.98
CA ILE A 71 5.69 5.93 9.37
C ILE A 71 4.21 6.27 9.25
N VAL A 72 3.44 5.40 8.61
CA VAL A 72 1.98 5.46 8.57
C VAL A 72 1.41 4.38 9.49
N THR A 73 0.70 4.79 10.52
CA THR A 73 0.03 3.88 11.46
C THR A 73 -1.45 3.78 11.11
N PHE A 74 -1.92 2.57 10.83
CA PHE A 74 -3.33 2.24 10.68
C PHE A 74 -3.81 1.53 11.93
N VAL A 75 -4.93 1.99 12.47
CA VAL A 75 -5.64 1.29 13.54
C VAL A 75 -6.94 0.79 12.94
N SER A 76 -7.06 -0.49 12.60
CA SER A 76 -8.35 -1.09 12.23
C SER A 76 -8.98 -1.70 13.47
N ARG A 77 -10.24 -1.36 13.75
CA ARG A 77 -11.05 -2.04 14.79
C ARG A 77 -12.02 -3.05 14.18
N CYS A 78 -12.03 -3.17 12.86
CA CYS A 78 -12.98 -3.97 12.12
C CYS A 78 -12.40 -5.38 11.96
N LYS A 79 -13.23 -6.40 12.14
CA LYS A 79 -12.80 -7.79 11.90
C LYS A 79 -12.58 -8.07 10.41
N ASN A 80 -13.18 -7.25 9.55
CA ASN A 80 -13.14 -7.39 8.10
C ASN A 80 -11.90 -6.70 7.51
N ASP A 81 -11.71 -6.88 6.20
CA ASP A 81 -10.70 -6.21 5.42
C ASP A 81 -10.91 -4.70 5.45
N THR A 82 -9.81 -3.97 5.63
CA THR A 82 -9.79 -2.54 5.55
C THR A 82 -8.71 -2.11 4.57
N ILE A 83 -9.14 -1.42 3.52
CA ILE A 83 -8.30 -1.14 2.35
C ILE A 83 -8.17 0.36 2.10
N TRP A 84 -6.95 0.77 1.81
CA TRP A 84 -6.64 2.15 1.42
C TRP A 84 -5.85 2.17 0.15
N ARG A 85 -6.18 3.11 -0.72
CA ARG A 85 -5.40 3.37 -1.93
C ARG A 85 -4.76 4.74 -1.87
N ALA A 86 -3.58 4.82 -2.44
CA ALA A 86 -2.94 6.06 -2.83
C ALA A 86 -3.82 6.81 -3.82
N GLU A 87 -4.14 8.08 -3.54
CA GLU A 87 -4.75 8.96 -4.52
C GLU A 87 -3.74 9.30 -5.64
N GLY A 88 -4.24 9.45 -6.87
CA GLY A 88 -3.47 9.97 -8.00
C GLY A 88 -2.94 8.91 -8.96
N ALA A 89 -1.71 8.43 -8.75
CA ALA A 89 -0.96 7.74 -9.80
C ALA A 89 -1.39 6.27 -10.01
N GLU A 90 -1.72 5.93 -11.26
CA GLU A 90 -1.79 4.55 -11.71
C GLU A 90 -0.39 4.05 -12.10
N HIS A 91 -0.10 2.79 -11.77
CA HIS A 91 1.14 2.11 -12.10
C HIS A 91 0.85 0.84 -12.89
N GLY A 92 1.47 0.70 -14.07
CA GLY A 92 1.40 -0.51 -14.90
C GLY A 92 2.45 -1.53 -14.48
N ASP A 93 3.67 -1.35 -14.99
CA ASP A 93 4.84 -2.17 -14.65
C ASP A 93 5.68 -1.47 -13.57
N PHE A 94 5.85 -2.12 -12.41
CA PHE A 94 6.51 -1.53 -11.26
C PHE A 94 7.07 -2.57 -10.28
N THR A 95 7.93 -2.10 -9.40
CA THR A 95 8.30 -2.74 -8.14
C THR A 95 7.77 -1.88 -6.98
N LEU A 96 6.91 -2.46 -6.15
CA LEU A 96 6.42 -1.90 -4.91
C LEU A 96 7.17 -2.57 -3.76
N THR A 97 7.80 -1.78 -2.89
CA THR A 97 8.40 -2.24 -1.64
C THR A 97 7.72 -1.54 -0.48
N ALA A 98 7.45 -2.27 0.61
CA ALA A 98 6.90 -1.71 1.84
C ALA A 98 7.41 -2.49 3.05
N THR A 99 7.72 -1.80 4.14
CA THR A 99 7.97 -2.44 5.43
C THR A 99 6.71 -2.31 6.29
N LEU A 100 6.26 -3.41 6.88
CA LEU A 100 5.02 -3.51 7.63
C LEU A 100 5.23 -4.24 8.96
N LYS A 101 4.59 -3.76 10.02
CA LYS A 101 4.69 -4.32 11.38
C LYS A 101 3.35 -4.23 12.09
N ILE A 102 2.83 -5.36 12.56
CA ILE A 102 1.69 -5.37 13.49
C ILE A 102 2.21 -4.97 14.87
N THR A 103 1.62 -3.95 15.47
CA THR A 103 2.00 -3.43 16.80
C THR A 103 0.97 -3.72 17.87
N ALA A 104 -0.28 -4.01 17.50
CA ALA A 104 -1.34 -4.42 18.42
C ALA A 104 -2.43 -5.20 17.68
N GLY A 105 -3.16 -6.07 18.38
CA GLY A 105 -4.31 -6.82 17.85
C GLY A 105 -4.28 -8.30 18.23
N PRO A 106 -5.31 -9.08 17.84
CA PRO A 106 -5.34 -10.53 18.00
C PRO A 106 -4.18 -11.27 17.29
N SER A 107 -3.97 -12.53 17.63
CA SER A 107 -2.92 -13.35 17.00
C SER A 107 -3.27 -13.80 15.57
N ASN A 108 -4.55 -13.82 15.22
CA ASN A 108 -5.09 -14.24 13.92
C ASN A 108 -5.45 -13.06 13.02
N VAL A 109 -4.61 -12.04 13.00
CA VAL A 109 -4.74 -10.85 12.15
C VAL A 109 -3.67 -10.81 11.09
N GLY A 110 -3.82 -9.90 10.14
CA GLY A 110 -2.78 -9.67 9.16
C GLY A 110 -2.88 -8.31 8.50
N ASN A 111 -1.96 -8.13 7.57
CA ASN A 111 -1.76 -6.89 6.87
C ASN A 111 -1.10 -7.15 5.52
N GLY A 112 -0.93 -6.13 4.72
CA GLY A 112 -0.34 -6.29 3.41
C GLY A 112 -0.38 -5.03 2.56
N VAL A 113 -0.22 -5.25 1.26
CA VAL A 113 -0.26 -4.21 0.24
C VAL A 113 -1.30 -4.56 -0.83
N LEU A 114 -1.88 -3.51 -1.40
CA LEU A 114 -2.77 -3.58 -2.56
C LEU A 114 -2.05 -2.99 -3.75
N PHE A 115 -2.34 -3.51 -4.93
CA PHE A 115 -1.75 -2.98 -6.14
C PHE A 115 -2.65 -3.19 -7.36
N ARG A 116 -2.44 -2.32 -8.35
CA ARG A 116 -3.26 -2.20 -9.56
C ARG A 116 -4.76 -2.05 -9.25
N PHE A 117 -5.07 -1.28 -8.21
CA PHE A 117 -6.45 -0.93 -7.87
C PHE A 117 -7.05 -0.04 -8.97
N LYS A 118 -8.08 -0.55 -9.64
CA LYS A 118 -8.78 0.14 -10.72
C LYS A 118 -10.23 -0.32 -10.79
N GLU A 119 -11.16 0.63 -10.74
CA GLU A 119 -12.61 0.35 -10.84
C GLU A 119 -13.09 -0.73 -9.84
N GLY A 120 -12.59 -0.67 -8.61
CA GLY A 120 -12.94 -1.64 -7.57
C GLY A 120 -12.29 -3.02 -7.72
N ARG A 121 -11.43 -3.24 -8.73
CA ARG A 121 -10.65 -4.46 -8.92
C ARG A 121 -9.22 -4.24 -8.45
N PHE A 122 -8.59 -5.24 -7.82
CA PHE A 122 -7.21 -5.12 -7.33
C PHE A 122 -6.57 -6.48 -7.06
N PHE A 123 -5.26 -6.45 -6.84
CA PHE A 123 -4.53 -7.56 -6.22
C PHE A 123 -4.14 -7.20 -4.78
N SER A 124 -4.07 -8.20 -3.91
CA SER A 124 -3.65 -8.03 -2.51
C SER A 124 -2.62 -9.09 -2.12
N LEU A 125 -1.45 -8.65 -1.71
CA LEU A 125 -0.50 -9.52 -1.00
C LEU A 125 -0.77 -9.37 0.49
N GLN A 126 -1.12 -10.48 1.15
CA GLN A 126 -1.49 -10.51 2.56
C GLN A 126 -0.52 -11.37 3.36
N LEU A 127 -0.16 -10.90 4.56
CA LEU A 127 0.68 -11.55 5.55
C LEU A 127 -0.10 -11.68 6.85
N ALA A 128 -0.26 -12.91 7.33
CA ALA A 128 -0.84 -13.20 8.64
C ALA A 128 0.27 -13.24 9.71
N ASN A 129 -0.02 -12.78 10.93
CA ASN A 129 0.94 -12.83 12.03
C ASN A 129 1.33 -14.28 12.45
N THR A 130 0.55 -15.26 12.00
CA THR A 130 0.84 -16.69 12.16
C THR A 130 1.99 -17.19 11.26
N GLY A 131 2.55 -16.34 10.40
CA GLY A 131 3.63 -16.70 9.47
C GLY A 131 3.13 -17.28 8.15
N HIS A 132 1.88 -16.99 7.78
CA HIS A 132 1.32 -17.36 6.48
C HIS A 132 1.25 -16.15 5.56
N CYS A 133 1.30 -16.40 4.25
CA CYS A 133 1.04 -15.39 3.24
C CYS A 133 0.16 -15.91 2.11
N ALA A 134 -0.53 -14.99 1.44
CA ALA A 134 -1.41 -15.28 0.33
C ALA A 134 -1.40 -14.12 -0.67
N LEU A 135 -1.56 -14.44 -1.95
CA LEU A 135 -1.80 -13.47 -3.00
C LEU A 135 -3.24 -13.64 -3.49
N TRP A 136 -3.99 -12.54 -3.49
CA TRP A 136 -5.41 -12.53 -3.86
C TRP A 136 -5.67 -11.60 -5.04
N ALA A 137 -6.68 -11.95 -5.82
CA ALA A 137 -7.26 -11.12 -6.86
C ALA A 137 -8.73 -10.85 -6.47
N TRP A 138 -9.12 -9.57 -6.43
CA TRP A 138 -10.52 -9.16 -6.21
C TRP A 138 -11.10 -8.59 -7.50
N ASP A 139 -12.14 -9.23 -8.02
CA ASP A 139 -12.76 -8.86 -9.30
C ASP A 139 -13.92 -7.86 -9.19
N GLY A 140 -14.16 -7.33 -8.00
CA GLY A 140 -15.33 -6.50 -7.68
C GLY A 140 -16.49 -7.27 -7.04
N LYS A 141 -16.43 -8.61 -7.06
CA LYS A 141 -17.50 -9.50 -6.53
C LYS A 141 -16.96 -10.56 -5.59
N LYS A 142 -15.79 -11.13 -5.88
CA LYS A 142 -15.19 -12.22 -5.10
C LYS A 142 -13.67 -12.13 -5.05
N TYR A 143 -13.11 -12.75 -4.02
CA TYR A 143 -11.69 -13.03 -3.91
C TYR A 143 -11.37 -14.37 -4.57
N ASP A 144 -10.40 -14.36 -5.48
CA ASP A 144 -9.77 -15.55 -6.04
C ASP A 144 -8.31 -15.62 -5.53
N SER A 145 -7.90 -16.75 -4.98
CA SER A 145 -6.50 -16.95 -4.58
C SER A 145 -5.63 -17.20 -5.81
N LEU A 146 -4.53 -16.44 -5.91
CA LEU A 146 -3.50 -16.66 -6.90
C LEU A 146 -2.42 -17.55 -6.29
N LYS A 147 -2.15 -18.68 -6.95
CA LYS A 147 -1.09 -19.60 -6.53
C LYS A 147 0.27 -18.95 -6.73
N LEU A 148 1.06 -18.88 -5.67
CA LEU A 148 2.45 -18.42 -5.68
C LEU A 148 3.42 -19.54 -6.07
N ALA A 149 3.02 -20.80 -5.86
CA ALA A 149 3.78 -21.98 -6.24
C ALA A 149 2.91 -22.98 -7.05
N PRO A 150 3.48 -23.75 -8.00
CA PRO A 150 2.71 -24.69 -8.83
C PRO A 150 1.98 -25.78 -8.04
N ASP A 151 2.59 -26.25 -6.94
CA ASP A 151 2.10 -27.30 -6.05
C ASP A 151 1.25 -26.76 -4.90
N GLN A 152 0.98 -25.45 -4.86
CA GLN A 152 0.12 -24.84 -3.85
C GLN A 152 -1.32 -25.36 -3.97
N THR A 153 -1.80 -26.02 -2.92
CA THR A 153 -3.19 -26.51 -2.80
C THR A 153 -4.06 -25.58 -1.97
N GLU A 154 -3.48 -24.94 -0.96
CA GLU A 154 -4.18 -24.02 -0.05
C GLU A 154 -4.00 -22.56 -0.46
N ALA A 155 -4.97 -21.69 -0.16
CA ALA A 155 -4.86 -20.26 -0.46
C ALA A 155 -3.73 -19.58 0.36
N TRP A 156 -3.57 -20.01 1.62
CA TRP A 156 -2.55 -19.52 2.53
C TRP A 156 -1.35 -20.47 2.56
N LEU A 157 -0.17 -19.96 2.21
CA LEU A 157 1.09 -20.69 2.28
C LEU A 157 1.77 -20.40 3.63
N ILE A 158 2.44 -21.39 4.22
CA ILE A 158 3.44 -21.12 5.27
C ILE A 158 4.63 -20.42 4.62
N CYS A 159 5.01 -19.25 5.13
CA CYS A 159 6.06 -18.42 4.54
C CYS A 159 7.19 -18.25 5.57
N PRO A 160 8.24 -19.11 5.56
CA PRO A 160 9.33 -19.09 6.55
C PRO A 160 10.09 -17.76 6.59
N ALA A 161 10.04 -16.98 5.52
CA ALA A 161 10.63 -15.66 5.46
C ALA A 161 9.93 -14.63 6.39
N ILE A 162 8.70 -14.90 6.85
CA ILE A 162 7.98 -13.99 7.76
C ILE A 162 8.55 -14.09 9.17
N LYS A 163 8.98 -12.95 9.70
CA LYS A 163 9.34 -12.75 11.10
C LYS A 163 8.08 -12.41 11.88
N ARG A 164 7.57 -13.35 12.66
CA ARG A 164 6.38 -13.14 13.52
C ARG A 164 6.65 -12.04 14.54
N ASN A 165 5.65 -11.19 14.82
CA ASN A 165 5.74 -10.06 15.76
C ASN A 165 6.89 -9.08 15.49
N ALA A 166 7.43 -9.05 14.26
CA ALA A 166 8.49 -8.16 13.85
C ALA A 166 8.12 -7.45 12.54
N ALA A 167 8.91 -6.44 12.18
CA ALA A 167 8.76 -5.79 10.88
C ALA A 167 9.16 -6.75 9.76
N ASN A 168 8.37 -6.77 8.68
CA ASN A 168 8.65 -7.52 7.47
C ASN A 168 8.67 -6.56 6.29
N THR A 169 9.62 -6.74 5.38
CA THR A 169 9.66 -6.00 4.11
C THR A 169 9.06 -6.87 3.03
N VAL A 170 8.00 -6.41 2.39
CA VAL A 170 7.41 -7.07 1.22
C VAL A 170 7.86 -6.36 -0.04
N THR A 171 8.07 -7.12 -1.11
CA THR A 171 8.28 -6.57 -2.44
C THR A 171 7.37 -7.29 -3.44
N VAL A 172 6.64 -6.50 -4.22
CA VAL A 172 5.82 -6.95 -5.34
C VAL A 172 6.43 -6.39 -6.61
N ARG A 173 6.79 -7.26 -7.55
CA ARG A 173 7.19 -6.88 -8.91
C ARG A 173 6.08 -7.27 -9.88
N ALA A 174 5.42 -6.29 -10.47
CA ALA A 174 4.36 -6.49 -11.45
C ALA A 174 4.86 -6.06 -12.83
N ARG A 175 4.80 -6.97 -13.81
CA ARG A 175 5.21 -6.72 -15.21
C ARG A 175 4.26 -7.42 -16.18
N GLY A 176 3.50 -6.66 -16.96
CA GLY A 176 2.41 -7.22 -17.76
C GLY A 176 1.46 -8.02 -16.87
N GLU A 177 1.23 -9.30 -17.16
CA GLU A 177 0.42 -10.19 -16.33
C GLU A 177 1.20 -10.86 -15.20
N GLU A 178 2.53 -10.82 -15.22
CA GLU A 178 3.37 -11.50 -14.23
C GLU A 178 3.47 -10.69 -12.93
N ILE A 179 3.24 -11.39 -11.82
CA ILE A 179 3.37 -10.87 -10.46
C ILE A 179 4.38 -11.75 -9.73
N ARG A 180 5.45 -11.15 -9.19
CA ARG A 180 6.43 -11.82 -8.33
C ARG A 180 6.42 -11.21 -6.95
N VAL A 181 6.54 -12.05 -5.93
CA VAL A 181 6.49 -11.66 -4.52
C VAL A 181 7.74 -12.11 -3.81
N SER A 182 8.34 -11.20 -3.03
CA SER A 182 9.35 -11.56 -2.04
C SER A 182 9.02 -10.96 -0.67
N ILE A 183 9.45 -11.64 0.37
CA ILE A 183 9.33 -11.22 1.77
C ILE A 183 10.71 -11.29 2.40
N ASN A 184 11.15 -10.19 3.03
CA ASN A 184 12.46 -10.05 3.64
C ASN A 184 13.62 -10.45 2.70
N GLY A 185 13.47 -10.15 1.40
CA GLY A 185 14.46 -10.46 0.37
C GLY A 185 14.40 -11.90 -0.18
N VAL A 186 13.55 -12.77 0.36
CA VAL A 186 13.36 -14.15 -0.11
C VAL A 186 12.19 -14.20 -1.09
N GLU A 187 12.41 -14.66 -2.32
CA GLU A 187 11.33 -14.90 -3.29
C GLU A 187 10.40 -16.00 -2.77
N ILE A 188 9.12 -15.67 -2.65
CA ILE A 188 8.07 -16.62 -2.26
C ILE A 188 7.51 -17.33 -3.48
N GLY A 189 7.44 -16.61 -4.60
CA GLY A 189 6.96 -17.14 -5.88
C GLY A 189 6.27 -16.07 -6.71
N GLY A 190 5.36 -16.51 -7.58
CA GLY A 190 4.64 -15.61 -8.46
C GLY A 190 3.42 -16.22 -9.12
N ALA A 191 2.60 -15.34 -9.67
CA ALA A 191 1.37 -15.69 -10.37
C ALA A 191 1.28 -14.94 -11.70
N ARG A 192 0.35 -15.37 -12.55
CA ARG A 192 -0.06 -14.62 -13.74
C ARG A 192 -1.54 -14.28 -13.65
N SER A 193 -1.90 -13.04 -13.96
CA SER A 193 -3.29 -12.62 -14.03
C SER A 193 -3.47 -11.41 -14.95
N SER A 194 -4.53 -11.45 -15.76
CA SER A 194 -4.97 -10.36 -16.63
C SER A 194 -6.04 -9.47 -15.98
N LEU A 195 -6.38 -9.69 -14.70
CA LEU A 195 -7.46 -8.98 -14.02
C LEU A 195 -7.32 -7.44 -14.10
N SER A 196 -6.10 -6.95 -13.92
CA SER A 196 -5.75 -5.55 -14.01
C SER A 196 -4.30 -5.38 -14.44
N ALA A 197 -4.06 -4.60 -15.50
CA ALA A 197 -2.72 -4.30 -16.01
C ALA A 197 -2.11 -3.04 -15.37
N SER A 198 -2.94 -2.16 -14.82
CA SER A 198 -2.51 -0.92 -14.16
C SER A 198 -3.48 -0.51 -13.06
N GLY A 199 -3.02 0.32 -12.12
CA GLY A 199 -3.91 0.98 -11.17
C GLY A 199 -3.14 1.55 -9.99
N ALA A 200 -3.88 2.07 -9.01
CA ALA A 200 -3.27 2.61 -7.80
C ALA A 200 -2.65 1.51 -6.94
N VAL A 201 -1.69 1.88 -6.09
CA VAL A 201 -1.21 1.04 -5.00
C VAL A 201 -1.87 1.42 -3.70
N GLY A 202 -1.80 0.53 -2.71
CA GLY A 202 -2.50 0.71 -1.46
C GLY A 202 -1.96 -0.15 -0.33
N LEU A 203 -2.57 0.00 0.83
CA LEU A 203 -2.26 -0.70 2.06
C LEU A 203 -3.49 -1.49 2.50
N HIS A 204 -3.26 -2.66 3.08
CA HIS A 204 -4.32 -3.57 3.50
C HIS A 204 -4.12 -4.00 4.95
N VAL A 205 -5.15 -3.89 5.78
CA VAL A 205 -5.19 -4.43 7.15
C VAL A 205 -6.45 -5.28 7.30
N PHE A 206 -6.37 -6.42 7.99
CA PHE A 206 -7.55 -7.24 8.28
C PHE A 206 -7.50 -7.84 9.70
N GLY A 207 -8.67 -8.15 10.26
CA GLY A 207 -8.79 -8.82 11.56
C GLY A 207 -8.71 -7.92 12.80
N GLY A 208 -8.74 -6.59 12.64
CA GLY A 208 -8.81 -5.65 13.76
C GLY A 208 -7.48 -5.46 14.50
N CYS A 209 -6.47 -4.97 13.78
CA CYS A 209 -5.13 -4.74 14.33
C CYS A 209 -4.60 -3.33 14.05
N THR A 210 -3.55 -2.96 14.79
CA THR A 210 -2.74 -1.78 14.51
C THR A 210 -1.50 -2.19 13.73
N VAL A 211 -1.27 -1.51 12.60
CA VAL A 211 -0.17 -1.79 11.68
C VAL A 211 0.59 -0.51 11.41
N GLU A 212 1.91 -0.59 11.48
CA GLU A 212 2.82 0.47 11.03
C GLU A 212 3.37 0.09 9.66
N TYR A 213 3.32 1.04 8.73
CA TYR A 213 3.95 0.95 7.42
C TYR A 213 5.08 1.98 7.33
N SER A 214 6.25 1.56 6.87
CA SER A 214 7.40 2.43 6.59
C SER A 214 8.05 2.03 5.27
N ASP A 215 8.98 2.86 4.79
CA ASP A 215 9.81 2.56 3.63
C ASP A 215 9.02 2.17 2.37
N VAL A 216 7.81 2.69 2.23
CA VAL A 216 6.98 2.40 1.08
C VAL A 216 7.57 3.12 -0.14
N LYS A 217 7.82 2.38 -1.22
CA LYS A 217 8.52 2.84 -2.42
C LYS A 217 7.91 2.19 -3.65
N ILE A 218 7.77 2.95 -4.72
CA ILE A 218 7.39 2.43 -6.04
C ILE A 218 8.47 2.83 -7.03
N ALA A 219 9.00 1.86 -7.75
CA ALA A 219 9.91 2.06 -8.87
C ALA A 219 9.26 1.54 -10.15
N ARG A 220 9.20 2.35 -11.21
CA ARG A 220 8.69 1.89 -12.52
C ARG A 220 9.71 0.97 -13.18
N LEU A 221 9.25 -0.02 -13.94
CA LEU A 221 10.13 -0.91 -14.69
C LEU A 221 10.26 -0.41 -16.14
N GLY A 222 11.50 -0.23 -16.61
CA GLY A 222 11.76 0.10 -18.02
C GLY A 222 11.71 1.58 -18.40
N GLU A 223 11.78 2.49 -17.42
CA GLU A 223 12.03 3.93 -17.62
C GLU A 223 13.49 4.30 -17.30
#